data_AF-A0A9R1UW60-F1
#
_entry.id   AF-A0A9R1UW60-F1
#
_cell.length_a   1.000
_cell.length_b   1.000
_cell.length_c   1.000
_cell.angle_alpha   90.00
_cell.angle_beta   90.00
_cell.angle_gamma   90.00
#
_symmetry.space_group_name_H-M   'P 1'
#
loop_
_entity.id
_entity.type
_entity.pdbx_description
1 polymer ?
#
loop_
_entity_poly.entity_id
_entity_poly.type
_entity_poly.pdbx_seq_one_letter_code
_entity_poly.pdbx_strand_id
1 'polypeptide(L)'
;MAGVKELRKIAPLRRWNLVEIDAELLKLTMETKSVLSLIYPSNTYMDLNIGIAFWLAAGGDGCVSEEINGNNNLKVKYKSDSRILLVGSGADEQCGGYGRHRTKFRESRLLLINQYYLIL
;
A
#
# COMPACT_ATOMS: atom_id res chain seq x y z
N MET A 1 -12.35 -0.14 -5.36
CA MET A 1 -12.24 -0.14 -6.85
C MET A 1 -12.03 1.25 -7.49
N ALA A 2 -12.20 2.38 -6.79
CA ALA A 2 -12.05 3.72 -7.40
C ALA A 2 -10.64 3.98 -7.95
N GLY A 3 -9.58 3.64 -7.21
CA GLY A 3 -8.19 3.91 -7.64
C GLY A 3 -7.78 3.24 -8.95
N VAL A 4 -8.09 1.95 -9.15
CA VAL A 4 -7.81 1.26 -10.42
C VAL A 4 -8.59 1.85 -11.59
N LYS A 5 -9.83 2.29 -11.37
CA LYS A 5 -10.62 2.98 -12.40
C LYS A 5 -9.96 4.30 -12.80
N GLU A 6 -9.41 5.04 -11.84
CA GLU A 6 -8.69 6.29 -12.10
C GLU A 6 -7.37 6.05 -12.87
N LEU A 7 -6.57 5.06 -12.45
CA LEU A 7 -5.33 4.68 -13.15
C LEU A 7 -5.58 4.28 -14.60
N ARG A 8 -6.66 3.52 -14.86
CA ARG A 8 -7.07 3.15 -16.22
C ARG A 8 -7.49 4.35 -17.06
N LYS A 9 -8.06 5.39 -16.46
CA LYS A 9 -8.39 6.64 -17.18
C LYS A 9 -7.14 7.45 -17.53
N ILE A 10 -6.19 7.56 -16.61
CA ILE A 10 -4.97 8.36 -16.79
C ILE A 10 -4.02 7.72 -17.80
N ALA A 11 -3.88 6.40 -17.77
CA ALA A 11 -2.99 5.66 -18.67
C ALA A 11 -3.72 4.45 -19.28
N PRO A 12 -4.58 4.66 -20.30
CA PRO A 12 -5.46 3.62 -20.86
C PRO A 12 -4.71 2.55 -21.65
N LEU A 13 -3.54 2.89 -22.21
CA LEU A 13 -2.70 1.95 -22.96
C LEU A 13 -1.93 0.98 -22.05
N ARG A 14 -1.86 1.25 -20.74
CA ARG A 14 -1.23 0.35 -19.77
C ARG A 14 -2.25 -0.65 -19.25
N ARG A 15 -1.85 -1.92 -19.20
CA ARG A 15 -2.65 -2.96 -18.53
C ARG A 15 -2.56 -2.76 -17.01
N TRP A 16 -3.70 -2.51 -16.38
CA TRP A 16 -3.82 -2.37 -14.92
C TRP A 16 -4.53 -3.58 -14.31
N ASN A 17 -3.75 -4.43 -13.65
CA ASN A 17 -4.24 -5.60 -12.93
C ASN A 17 -4.39 -5.27 -11.45
N LEU A 18 -5.60 -5.42 -10.91
CA LEU A 18 -5.83 -5.39 -9.47
C LEU A 18 -5.64 -6.82 -8.95
N VAL A 19 -4.48 -7.08 -8.37
CA VAL A 19 -4.15 -8.38 -7.79
C VAL A 19 -4.56 -8.36 -6.32
N GLU A 20 -5.58 -9.14 -5.97
CA GLU A 20 -6.00 -9.37 -4.59
C GLU A 20 -5.18 -10.50 -4.01
N ILE A 21 -4.49 -10.24 -2.91
CA ILE A 21 -3.64 -11.22 -2.23
C ILE A 21 -4.31 -11.59 -0.93
N ASP A 22 -4.67 -12.86 -0.83
CA ASP A 22 -5.21 -13.47 0.38
C ASP A 22 -4.26 -14.59 0.79
N ALA A 23 -3.72 -14.48 2.00
CA ALA A 23 -2.66 -15.37 2.49
C ALA A 23 -3.15 -16.11 3.73
N GLU A 24 -2.96 -17.42 3.71
CA GLU A 24 -3.30 -18.28 4.85
C GLU A 24 -2.37 -18.03 6.04
N LEU A 25 -2.91 -18.25 7.25
CA LEU A 25 -2.18 -18.06 8.51
C LEU A 25 -0.91 -18.92 8.63
N LEU A 26 -0.91 -20.11 8.02
CA LEU A 26 0.28 -20.98 8.01
C LEU A 26 1.41 -20.37 7.18
N LYS A 27 1.10 -19.78 6.01
CA LYS A 27 2.08 -19.06 5.17
C LYS A 27 2.64 -17.85 5.92
N LEU A 28 1.77 -17.09 6.59
CA LEU A 28 2.18 -15.96 7.44
C LEU A 28 3.20 -16.37 8.51
N THR A 29 2.98 -17.51 9.17
CA THR A 29 3.85 -17.99 10.25
C THR A 29 5.27 -18.30 9.76
N MET A 30 5.41 -18.86 8.55
CA MET A 30 6.71 -19.16 7.95
C MET A 30 7.49 -17.90 7.57
N GLU A 31 6.80 -16.91 6.99
CA GLU A 31 7.43 -15.66 6.52
C GLU A 31 7.76 -14.68 7.67
N THR A 32 7.05 -14.79 8.80
CA THR A 32 7.20 -13.89 9.95
C THR A 32 8.64 -13.75 10.41
N LYS A 33 9.41 -14.86 10.47
CA LYS A 33 10.81 -14.82 10.91
C LYS A 33 11.70 -14.00 9.96
N SER A 34 11.50 -14.17 8.65
CA SER A 34 12.24 -13.43 7.62
C SER A 34 11.90 -11.94 7.67
N VAL A 35 10.61 -11.61 7.78
CA VAL A 35 10.16 -10.22 7.85
C VAL A 35 10.66 -9.55 9.12
N LEU A 36 10.62 -10.22 10.28
CA LEU A 36 11.16 -9.69 11.53
C LEU A 36 12.64 -9.33 11.42
N SER A 37 13.46 -10.14 10.73
CA SER A 37 14.87 -9.81 10.55
C SER A 37 15.07 -8.60 9.62
N LEU A 38 14.18 -8.40 8.64
CA LEU A 38 14.26 -7.30 7.69
C LEU A 38 13.82 -5.96 8.28
N ILE A 39 12.86 -5.96 9.21
CA ILE A 39 12.35 -4.73 9.84
C ILE A 39 13.15 -4.28 11.07
N TYR A 40 14.17 -5.05 11.46
CA TYR A 40 15.06 -4.69 12.58
C TYR A 40 15.69 -3.29 12.36
N PRO A 41 15.83 -2.44 13.41
CA PRO A 41 15.66 -2.69 14.84
C PRO A 41 14.21 -2.69 15.34
N SER A 42 13.23 -2.41 14.47
CA SER A 42 11.85 -2.43 14.93
C SER A 42 11.39 -3.85 15.25
N ASN A 43 10.61 -3.96 16.32
CA ASN A 43 10.03 -5.21 16.81
C ASN A 43 8.61 -4.99 17.35
N THR A 44 7.90 -3.97 16.85
CA THR A 44 6.51 -3.76 17.23
C THR A 44 5.59 -4.65 16.39
N TYR A 45 4.47 -5.05 16.98
CA TYR A 45 3.41 -5.76 16.23
C TYR A 45 2.89 -4.95 15.04
N MET A 46 2.90 -3.61 15.13
CA MET A 46 2.45 -2.74 14.05
C MET A 46 3.42 -2.80 12.86
N ASP A 47 4.72 -2.70 13.13
CA ASP A 47 5.75 -2.77 12.09
C ASP A 47 5.80 -4.16 11.46
N LEU A 48 5.61 -5.22 12.25
CA LEU A 48 5.46 -6.57 11.72
C LEU A 48 4.25 -6.69 10.79
N ASN A 49 3.09 -6.16 11.19
CA ASN A 49 1.87 -6.22 10.39
C ASN A 49 2.01 -5.43 9.08
N ILE A 50 2.65 -4.27 9.11
CA ILE A 50 2.95 -3.48 7.90
C ILE A 50 3.96 -4.22 7.02
N GLY A 51 5.05 -4.72 7.62
CA GLY A 51 6.10 -5.45 6.92
C GLY A 51 5.62 -6.73 6.25
N ILE A 52 4.78 -7.51 6.94
CA ILE A 52 4.25 -8.77 6.39
C ILE A 52 3.26 -8.50 5.26
N ALA A 53 2.46 -7.43 5.35
CA ALA A 53 1.57 -7.01 4.27
C ALA A 53 2.38 -6.61 3.03
N PHE A 54 3.48 -5.86 3.19
CA PHE A 54 4.38 -5.56 2.08
C PHE A 54 5.07 -6.80 1.53
N TRP A 55 5.54 -7.70 2.39
CA TRP A 55 6.20 -8.94 1.98
C TRP A 55 5.29 -9.80 1.09
N LEU A 56 4.04 -10.00 1.53
CA LEU A 56 3.05 -10.74 0.76
C LEU A 56 2.67 -10.01 -0.53
N ALA A 57 2.47 -8.69 -0.47
CA ALA A 57 2.13 -7.87 -1.63
C ALA A 57 3.23 -7.88 -2.69
N ALA A 58 4.50 -7.74 -2.28
CA ALA A 58 5.68 -7.78 -3.13
C ALA A 58 5.84 -9.14 -3.82
N GLY A 59 5.40 -10.22 -3.17
CA GLY A 59 5.37 -11.55 -3.78
C GLY A 59 4.44 -11.65 -5.00
N GLY A 60 3.46 -10.76 -5.14
CA GLY A 60 2.59 -10.66 -6.32
C GLY A 60 1.80 -11.94 -6.64
N ASP A 61 1.57 -12.79 -5.65
CA ASP A 61 0.88 -14.10 -5.77
C ASP A 61 -0.54 -13.97 -5.21
N GLY A 62 -1.52 -13.89 -6.10
CA GLY A 62 -2.89 -13.60 -5.74
C GLY A 62 -3.88 -13.97 -6.83
N CYS A 63 -4.98 -13.23 -6.90
CA CYS A 63 -6.02 -13.41 -7.89
C CYS A 63 -6.39 -12.08 -8.53
N VAL A 64 -6.72 -12.10 -9.82
CA VAL A 64 -7.32 -10.97 -10.53
C VAL A 64 -8.78 -11.32 -10.83
N SER A 65 -9.66 -10.34 -10.68
CA SER A 65 -11.06 -10.50 -11.06
C SER A 65 -11.22 -10.15 -12.53
N GLU A 66 -11.67 -11.10 -13.34
CA GLU A 66 -12.04 -10.88 -14.73
C GLU A 66 -13.57 -10.79 -14.85
N GLU A 67 -14.04 -9.75 -15.53
CA GLU A 67 -15.46 -9.59 -15.85
C GLU A 67 -15.78 -10.47 -17.07
N ILE A 68 -16.44 -11.61 -16.84
CA ILE A 68 -16.92 -12.47 -17.93
C ILE A 68 -18.40 -12.18 -18.16
N ASN A 69 -18.73 -11.65 -19.35
CA ASN A 69 -20.10 -11.48 -19.85
C ASN A 69 -21.10 -10.87 -18.86
N GLY A 70 -20.67 -9.82 -18.13
CA GLY A 70 -21.57 -8.88 -17.45
C GLY A 70 -22.23 -9.30 -16.15
N ASN A 71 -22.09 -10.55 -15.67
CA ASN A 71 -22.75 -10.98 -14.42
C ASN A 71 -21.91 -11.82 -13.45
N ASN A 72 -20.79 -12.41 -13.87
CA ASN A 72 -19.97 -13.25 -12.98
C ASN A 72 -18.51 -12.76 -12.96
N ASN A 73 -18.04 -12.33 -11.79
CA ASN A 73 -16.63 -12.04 -11.55
C ASN A 73 -15.89 -13.35 -11.27
N LEU A 74 -15.15 -13.87 -12.24
CA LEU A 74 -14.29 -15.03 -12.02
C LEU A 74 -12.97 -14.56 -11.41
N LYS A 75 -12.60 -15.12 -10.26
CA LYS A 75 -11.26 -14.93 -9.69
C LYS A 75 -10.29 -15.90 -10.35
N VAL A 76 -9.33 -15.38 -11.10
CA VAL A 76 -8.29 -16.16 -11.77
C VAL A 76 -6.99 -16.01 -10.99
N LYS A 77 -6.31 -17.12 -10.70
CA LYS A 77 -4.99 -17.11 -10.06
C LYS A 77 -3.99 -16.35 -10.94
N TYR A 78 -3.22 -15.47 -10.31
CA TYR A 78 -2.27 -14.59 -10.97
C TYR A 78 -0.99 -14.48 -10.15
N LYS A 79 0.15 -14.63 -10.83
CA LYS A 79 1.47 -14.37 -10.27
C LYS A 79 2.15 -13.28 -11.10
N SER A 80 2.63 -12.22 -10.43
CA SER A 80 3.41 -11.19 -11.10
C SER A 80 4.85 -11.64 -11.31
N ASP A 81 5.39 -11.40 -12.50
CA ASP A 81 6.81 -11.55 -12.81
C ASP A 81 7.63 -10.28 -12.53
N SER A 82 7.01 -9.25 -11.94
CA SER A 82 7.68 -7.99 -11.67
C SER A 82 8.83 -8.18 -10.68
N ARG A 83 9.99 -7.61 -11.02
CA ARG A 83 11.18 -7.60 -10.15
C ARG A 83 11.33 -6.29 -9.39
N ILE A 84 10.59 -5.26 -9.80
CA ILE A 84 10.67 -3.90 -9.25
C ILE A 84 9.30 -3.56 -8.69
N LEU A 85 9.29 -3.06 -7.45
CA LEU A 85 8.09 -2.60 -6.77
C LEU A 85 8.20 -1.08 -6.54
N LEU A 86 7.14 -0.36 -6.91
CA LEU A 86 6.98 1.04 -6.55
C LEU A 86 5.98 1.10 -5.39
N VAL A 87 6.38 1.73 -4.29
CA VAL A 87 5.59 1.81 -3.05
C VAL A 87 5.34 3.28 -2.73
N GLY A 88 4.10 3.61 -2.34
CA GLY A 88 3.70 4.96 -1.93
C GLY A 88 3.78 5.21 -0.42
N SER A 89 4.56 4.43 0.32
CA SER A 89 4.75 4.61 1.76
C SER A 89 5.43 5.95 2.04
N GLY A 90 4.99 6.68 3.06
CA GLY A 90 5.56 7.98 3.41
C GLY A 90 4.85 9.17 2.77
N ALA A 91 3.98 8.96 1.78
CA ALA A 91 3.31 10.06 1.07
C ALA A 91 2.37 10.85 1.99
N ASP A 92 1.63 10.17 2.87
CA ASP A 92 0.72 10.83 3.81
C ASP A 92 1.48 11.56 4.93
N GLU A 93 2.65 11.06 5.32
CA GLU A 93 3.56 11.69 6.27
C GLU A 93 4.14 12.98 5.69
N GLN A 94 4.61 12.95 4.44
CA GLN A 94 5.24 14.09 3.78
C GLN A 94 4.23 15.17 3.36
N CYS A 95 3.09 14.76 2.81
CA CYS A 95 2.09 15.68 2.28
C CYS A 95 1.01 16.05 3.29
N GLY A 96 1.18 15.64 4.55
CA GLY A 96 0.22 15.92 5.61
C GLY A 96 -1.14 15.22 5.44
N GLY A 97 -1.19 14.10 4.73
CA GLY A 97 -2.40 13.33 4.42
C GLY A 97 -3.13 12.77 5.65
N TYR A 98 -2.43 12.58 6.77
CA TYR A 98 -3.09 12.20 8.02
C TYR A 98 -4.07 13.27 8.50
N GLY A 99 -5.31 12.86 8.78
CA GLY A 99 -6.39 13.74 9.24
C GLY A 99 -6.03 14.60 10.47
N ARG A 100 -5.06 14.17 11.29
CA ARG A 100 -4.52 14.94 12.42
C ARG A 100 -3.88 16.26 12.01
N HIS A 101 -3.24 16.33 10.85
CA HIS A 101 -2.70 17.58 10.30
C HIS A 101 -3.82 18.53 9.92
N ARG A 102 -4.87 18.00 9.28
CA ARG A 102 -6.08 18.77 8.95
C ARG A 102 -6.79 19.27 10.21
N THR A 103 -6.90 18.45 11.24
CA THR A 103 -7.51 18.84 12.53
C THR A 103 -6.68 19.92 13.22
N LYS A 104 -5.35 19.74 13.36
CA LYS A 104 -4.47 20.78 13.92
C LYS A 104 -4.51 22.07 13.12
N PHE A 105 -4.52 22.01 11.78
CA PHE A 105 -4.66 23.19 10.93
C PHE A 105 -5.98 23.94 11.17
N ARG A 106 -7.07 23.20 11.38
CA ARG A 106 -8.40 23.77 11.68
C ARG A 106 -8.50 24.34 13.09
N GLU A 107 -7.87 23.70 14.06
CA GLU A 107 -7.81 24.15 15.46
C GLU A 107 -6.84 25.32 15.65
N SER A 108 -5.73 25.36 14.89
CA SER A 108 -4.63 26.32 15.05
C SER A 108 -4.72 27.52 14.10
N ARG A 109 -5.91 28.09 13.90
CA ARG A 109 -6.07 29.26 13.03
C ARG A 109 -5.24 30.44 13.61
N LEU A 110 -4.16 30.81 12.91
CA LEU A 110 -3.45 32.13 12.87
C LEU A 110 -2.08 32.40 13.56
N LEU A 111 -1.28 31.45 14.10
CA LEU A 111 0.01 31.85 14.73
C LEU A 111 1.28 31.01 14.48
N LEU A 112 1.42 30.27 13.37
CA LEU A 112 2.69 29.60 13.04
C LEU A 112 3.11 29.73 11.57
N ILE A 113 3.16 30.96 11.04
CA ILE A 113 3.84 31.26 9.77
C ILE A 113 5.26 31.87 9.99
N ASN A 114 5.79 31.93 11.22
CA ASN A 114 7.09 32.61 11.46
C ASN A 114 8.13 31.88 12.35
N GLN A 115 8.14 30.55 12.37
CA GLN A 115 9.23 29.75 12.95
C GLN A 115 8.91 28.31 12.56
N TYR A 116 9.66 27.57 11.73
CA TYR A 116 11.09 27.31 11.77
C TYR A 116 11.61 27.00 10.35
N TYR A 117 12.70 27.67 9.99
CA TYR A 117 13.81 27.27 9.11
C TYR A 117 13.54 26.33 7.92
N LEU A 118 13.61 26.95 6.74
CA LEU A 118 14.33 26.45 5.57
C LEU A 118 15.65 25.78 6.01
N ILE A 119 15.82 24.50 5.72
CA ILE A 119 17.14 23.87 5.58
C ILE A 119 17.10 23.15 4.24
N LEU A 120 18.09 23.50 3.39
CA LEU A 120 18.39 22.92 2.08
C LEU A 120 18.50 21.40 2.11
#